data_AF-A0A109FKK2-F1
#
_entry.id   AF-A0A109FKK2-F1
#
_cell.length_a   1.000
_cell.length_b   1.000
_cell.length_c   1.000
_cell.angle_alpha   90.00
_cell.angle_beta   90.00
_cell.angle_gamma   90.00
#
_symmetry.space_group_name_H-M   'P 1'
#
loop_
_entity.id
_entity.type
_entity.pdbx_description
1 polymer ?
#
loop_
_entity_poly.entity_id
_entity_poly.type
_entity_poly.pdbx_seq_one_letter_code
_entity_poly.pdbx_strand_id
1 'polypeptide(L)'
;MLASPLEGGEKSLPNQRPAAHLLAETYVSSHPLSALCLVSPVAAPSAHERDPDTYRTPLTTDFDYEPGFPIAVLQQQEATMAPPHRLIRDFANPEDPEDQDGLVRLLVGRRDQQGWQQVMDWMDDNGL
;
A
#
# COMPACT_ATOMS: atom_id res chain seq x y z
N MET A 1 -43.43 -13.13 23.40
CA MET A 1 -42.33 -13.98 22.86
C MET A 1 -42.92 -14.66 21.63
N LEU A 2 -42.42 -14.45 20.41
CA LEU A 2 -41.03 -14.56 19.96
C LEU A 2 -40.71 -13.47 18.93
N ALA A 3 -39.53 -12.88 19.05
CA ALA A 3 -38.97 -11.94 18.08
C ALA A 3 -38.26 -12.73 16.97
N SER A 4 -38.50 -12.35 15.71
CA SER A 4 -37.71 -12.80 14.56
C SER A 4 -36.33 -12.13 14.57
N PRO A 5 -35.23 -12.84 14.33
CA PRO A 5 -33.94 -12.19 14.10
C PRO A 5 -33.90 -11.63 12.68
N LEU A 6 -33.59 -10.34 12.57
CA LEU A 6 -33.18 -9.70 11.33
C LEU A 6 -31.78 -10.21 10.98
N GLU A 7 -31.65 -10.98 9.90
CA GLU A 7 -30.36 -11.29 9.30
C GLU A 7 -29.74 -10.00 8.76
N GLY A 8 -28.88 -9.38 9.57
CA GLY A 8 -27.98 -8.33 9.16
C GLY A 8 -26.89 -8.92 8.28
N GLY A 9 -27.17 -9.09 7.00
CA GLY A 9 -26.14 -9.37 6.00
C GLY A 9 -25.21 -8.17 5.91
N GLU A 10 -24.04 -8.28 6.54
CA GLU A 10 -22.91 -7.38 6.31
C GLU A 10 -22.58 -7.41 4.83
N LYS A 11 -23.02 -6.38 4.11
CA LYS A 11 -22.73 -6.16 2.70
C LYS A 11 -21.24 -5.83 2.62
N SER A 12 -20.42 -6.85 2.44
CA SER A 12 -18.98 -6.70 2.21
C SER A 12 -18.80 -5.77 1.00
N LEU A 13 -18.34 -4.55 1.26
CA LEU A 13 -18.12 -3.54 0.24
C LEU A 13 -17.07 -4.07 -0.75
N PRO A 14 -17.28 -3.95 -2.08
CA PRO A 14 -16.31 -4.39 -3.06
C PRO A 14 -14.98 -3.67 -2.83
N ASN A 15 -13.91 -4.45 -2.83
CA ASN A 15 -12.54 -4.08 -2.50
C ASN A 15 -11.93 -3.14 -3.58
N GLN A 16 -12.42 -1.91 -3.72
CA GLN A 16 -12.01 -0.93 -4.75
C GLN A 16 -10.61 -0.31 -4.54
N ARG A 17 -9.73 -0.97 -3.81
CA ARG A 17 -8.49 -0.36 -3.30
C ARG A 17 -7.23 -0.59 -4.14
N PRO A 18 -7.13 -1.57 -5.05
CA PRO A 18 -5.92 -1.74 -5.87
C PRO A 18 -5.64 -0.53 -6.79
N ALA A 19 -6.65 -0.07 -7.55
CA ALA A 19 -6.44 0.87 -8.64
C ALA A 19 -6.01 2.28 -8.19
N ALA A 20 -6.43 2.70 -7.00
CA ALA A 20 -6.12 4.02 -6.46
C ALA A 20 -4.61 4.22 -6.22
N HIS A 21 -3.88 3.16 -5.87
CA HIS A 21 -2.44 3.25 -5.62
C HIS A 21 -1.65 3.42 -6.91
N LEU A 22 -1.97 2.66 -7.96
CA LEU A 22 -1.31 2.81 -9.28
C LEU A 22 -1.56 4.20 -9.88
N LEU A 23 -2.75 4.77 -9.65
CA LEU A 23 -3.04 6.16 -10.03
C LEU A 23 -2.18 7.15 -9.23
N ALA A 24 -2.05 6.95 -7.91
CA ALA A 24 -1.20 7.79 -7.07
C ALA A 24 0.28 7.70 -7.49
N GLU A 25 0.79 6.50 -7.76
CA GLU A 25 2.15 6.26 -8.26
C GLU A 25 2.39 6.93 -9.62
N THR A 26 1.43 6.84 -10.53
CA THR A 26 1.49 7.53 -11.84
C THR A 26 1.46 9.06 -11.67
N TYR A 27 0.65 9.56 -10.74
CA TYR A 27 0.55 10.99 -10.45
C TYR A 27 1.85 11.53 -9.85
N VAL A 28 2.44 10.81 -8.90
CA VAL A 28 3.75 11.08 -8.28
C VAL A 28 4.84 11.20 -9.33
N SER A 29 4.85 10.28 -10.31
CA SER A 29 5.80 10.33 -11.42
C SER A 29 5.72 11.65 -12.21
N SER A 30 4.63 12.41 -12.08
CA SER A 30 4.37 13.65 -12.82
C SER A 30 4.38 14.92 -11.97
N HIS A 31 4.37 14.82 -10.63
CA HIS A 31 4.28 15.96 -9.70
C HIS A 31 5.08 15.72 -8.41
N PRO A 32 5.85 16.70 -7.92
CA PRO A 32 6.57 16.55 -6.66
C PRO A 32 5.60 16.51 -5.47
N LEU A 33 5.65 15.43 -4.69
CA LEU A 33 4.96 15.30 -3.40
C LEU A 33 5.95 15.55 -2.26
N SER A 34 5.43 15.97 -1.10
CA SER A 34 6.21 16.02 0.15
C SER A 34 6.31 14.64 0.81
N ALA A 35 5.34 13.74 0.56
CA ALA A 35 5.29 12.39 1.11
C ALA A 35 4.26 11.50 0.39
N LEU A 36 4.40 10.18 0.48
CA LEU A 36 3.41 9.20 0.02
C LEU A 36 3.29 8.04 1.01
N CYS A 37 2.06 7.66 1.35
CA CYS A 37 1.79 6.43 2.12
C CYS A 37 0.94 5.47 1.30
N LEU A 38 1.49 4.31 0.94
CA LEU A 38 0.83 3.26 0.18
C LEU A 38 0.34 2.16 1.13
N VAL A 39 -0.95 1.83 1.09
CA VAL A 39 -1.53 0.82 2.00
C VAL A 39 -1.81 -0.47 1.28
N SER A 40 -0.90 -1.43 1.45
CA SER A 40 -0.89 -2.75 0.83
C SER A 40 -0.98 -2.65 -0.69
N PRO A 41 0.01 -1.99 -1.33
CA PRO A 41 0.02 -1.80 -2.77
C PRO A 41 0.06 -3.15 -3.49
N VAL A 42 -0.51 -3.17 -4.69
CA VAL A 42 -0.42 -4.32 -5.60
C VAL A 42 0.69 -4.02 -6.59
N ALA A 43 1.66 -4.92 -6.74
CA ALA A 43 2.69 -4.77 -7.76
C ALA A 43 2.06 -4.79 -9.15
N ALA A 44 2.44 -3.85 -10.03
CA ALA A 44 1.83 -3.67 -11.34
C ALA A 44 1.79 -4.98 -12.17
N PRO A 45 2.88 -5.78 -12.26
CA PRO A 45 2.88 -7.06 -12.96
C PRO A 45 1.84 -8.07 -12.47
N SER A 46 1.49 -8.01 -11.17
CA SER A 46 0.53 -8.93 -10.54
C SER A 46 -0.91 -8.39 -10.50
N ALA A 47 -1.11 -7.13 -10.92
CA ALA A 47 -2.39 -6.44 -10.75
C ALA A 47 -3.52 -7.12 -11.54
N HIS A 48 -3.28 -7.44 -12.82
CA HIS A 48 -4.25 -8.13 -13.67
C HIS A 48 -4.63 -9.52 -13.17
N GLU A 49 -3.64 -10.31 -12.74
CA GLU A 49 -3.89 -11.66 -12.21
C GLU A 49 -4.70 -11.62 -10.91
N ARG A 50 -4.46 -10.61 -10.07
CA ARG A 50 -5.13 -10.43 -8.79
C ARG A 50 -6.55 -9.87 -8.93
N ASP A 51 -6.78 -8.98 -9.88
CA ASP A 51 -8.08 -8.31 -10.10
C ASP A 51 -8.31 -8.00 -11.59
N PRO A 52 -8.68 -9.00 -12.41
CA PRO A 52 -8.82 -8.85 -13.86
C PRO A 52 -10.01 -7.96 -14.28
N ASP A 53 -11.03 -7.84 -13.42
CA ASP A 53 -12.20 -7.01 -13.68
C ASP A 53 -11.85 -5.51 -13.59
N THR A 54 -10.99 -5.15 -12.62
CA THR A 54 -10.46 -3.80 -12.46
C THR A 54 -9.34 -3.50 -13.46
N TYR A 55 -8.39 -4.43 -13.61
CA TYR A 55 -7.22 -4.27 -14.48
C TYR A 55 -7.40 -5.05 -15.77
N ARG A 56 -8.20 -4.57 -16.70
CA ARG A 56 -8.56 -5.35 -17.91
C ARG A 56 -7.38 -5.72 -18.82
N THR A 57 -6.24 -5.05 -18.69
CA THR A 57 -5.02 -5.32 -19.46
C THR A 57 -3.87 -5.54 -18.49
N PRO A 58 -2.99 -6.54 -18.72
CA PRO A 58 -1.77 -6.72 -17.94
C PRO A 58 -0.91 -5.46 -17.94
N LEU A 59 -0.53 -5.00 -16.74
CA LEU A 59 0.49 -3.97 -16.59
C LEU A 59 1.84 -4.69 -16.56
N THR A 60 2.52 -4.73 -17.69
CA THR A 60 3.69 -5.60 -17.87
C THR A 60 4.97 -5.07 -17.25
N THR A 61 4.99 -3.80 -16.83
CA THR A 61 6.15 -3.12 -16.27
C THR A 61 5.77 -2.42 -14.98
N ASP A 62 6.67 -2.47 -13.99
CA ASP A 62 6.60 -1.55 -12.84
C ASP A 62 6.76 -0.11 -13.33
N PHE A 63 6.29 0.85 -12.53
CA PHE A 63 6.65 2.26 -12.71
C PHE A 63 8.16 2.44 -12.54
N ASP A 64 8.72 3.51 -13.12
CA ASP A 64 10.17 3.77 -13.20
C ASP A 64 10.66 4.97 -12.37
N TYR A 65 9.77 5.72 -11.71
CA TYR A 65 10.20 6.85 -10.89
C TYR A 65 11.15 6.43 -9.75
N GLU A 66 12.08 7.31 -9.40
CA GLU A 66 12.97 7.18 -8.24
C GLU A 66 12.44 8.02 -7.08
N PRO A 67 12.38 7.49 -5.84
CA PRO A 67 11.91 8.25 -4.68
C PRO A 67 12.75 9.52 -4.47
N GLY A 68 12.10 10.68 -4.56
CA GLY A 68 12.70 11.99 -4.23
C GLY A 68 12.17 12.59 -2.91
N PHE A 69 11.30 11.86 -2.23
CA PHE A 69 10.62 12.28 -1.01
C PHE A 69 10.27 11.03 -0.17
N PRO A 70 9.93 11.18 1.12
CA PRO A 70 9.59 10.05 1.99
C PRO A 70 8.38 9.23 1.51
N ILE A 71 8.54 7.91 1.47
CA ILE A 71 7.49 6.96 1.12
C ILE A 71 7.35 5.88 2.19
N ALA A 72 6.13 5.71 2.73
CA ALA A 72 5.77 4.56 3.55
C ALA A 72 4.98 3.54 2.74
N VAL A 73 5.30 2.25 2.91
CA VAL A 73 4.51 1.13 2.39
C VAL A 73 3.99 0.32 3.58
N LEU A 74 2.69 0.41 3.86
CA LEU A 74 2.04 -0.37 4.91
C LEU A 74 1.59 -1.73 4.38
N GLN A 75 2.32 -2.79 4.71
CA GLN A 75 1.98 -4.17 4.35
C GLN A 75 1.14 -4.82 5.45
N GLN A 76 -0.01 -5.38 5.05
CA GLN A 76 -0.82 -6.20 5.94
C GLN A 76 -0.09 -7.49 6.32
N GLN A 77 -0.06 -7.79 7.62
CA GLN A 77 0.67 -8.92 8.22
C GLN A 77 0.31 -10.31 7.66
N GLU A 78 -0.84 -10.44 6.98
CA GLU A 78 -1.31 -11.70 6.37
C GLU A 78 -0.94 -11.86 4.89
N ALA A 79 -0.29 -10.87 4.26
CA ALA A 79 0.07 -10.90 2.85
C ALA A 79 1.43 -11.61 2.63
N THR A 80 1.45 -12.94 2.68
CA THR A 80 2.68 -13.76 2.68
C THR A 80 3.11 -14.37 1.34
N MET A 81 2.58 -13.97 0.18
CA MET A 81 2.94 -14.64 -1.10
C MET A 81 3.11 -13.75 -2.34
N ALA A 82 2.94 -12.43 -2.25
CA ALA A 82 3.17 -11.55 -3.40
C ALA A 82 4.67 -11.20 -3.51
N PRO A 83 5.22 -11.07 -4.73
CA PRO A 83 6.54 -10.48 -4.90
C PRO A 83 6.58 -9.09 -4.24
N PRO A 84 7.69 -8.72 -3.58
CA PRO A 84 7.78 -7.45 -2.88
C PRO A 84 7.57 -6.29 -3.86
N HIS A 85 6.83 -5.28 -3.40
CA HIS A 85 6.61 -4.05 -4.16
C HIS A 85 7.95 -3.44 -4.59
N ARG A 86 8.06 -2.90 -5.81
CA ARG A 86 9.32 -2.35 -6.34
C ARG A 86 10.00 -1.41 -5.35
N LEU A 87 9.26 -0.50 -4.73
CA LEU A 87 9.83 0.46 -3.76
C LEU A 87 10.54 -0.23 -2.60
N ILE A 88 9.98 -1.34 -2.11
CA ILE A 88 10.60 -2.13 -1.05
C ILE A 88 11.82 -2.90 -1.57
N ARG A 89 11.70 -3.50 -2.75
CA ARG A 89 12.77 -4.29 -3.37
C ARG A 89 14.01 -3.44 -3.70
N ASP A 90 13.79 -2.25 -4.24
CA ASP A 90 14.83 -1.43 -4.85
C ASP A 90 15.36 -0.32 -3.92
N PHE A 91 14.56 0.12 -2.94
CA PHE A 91 14.88 1.33 -2.15
C PHE A 91 14.69 1.19 -0.63
N ALA A 92 14.03 0.15 -0.12
CA ALA A 92 14.09 -0.12 1.32
C ALA A 92 15.44 -0.75 1.66
N ASN A 93 15.94 -0.54 2.87
CA ASN A 93 17.13 -1.21 3.37
C ASN A 93 16.73 -2.56 4.00
N PRO A 94 16.92 -3.72 3.33
CA PRO A 94 16.52 -5.01 3.87
C PRO A 94 17.50 -5.54 4.92
N GLU A 95 18.72 -5.01 4.98
CA GLU A 95 19.77 -5.45 5.91
C GLU A 95 19.68 -4.75 7.25
N ASP A 96 19.09 -3.54 7.28
CA ASP A 96 18.82 -2.78 8.49
C ASP A 96 17.38 -2.21 8.47
N PRO A 97 16.38 -2.96 8.96
CA PRO A 97 15.01 -2.49 9.05
C PRO A 97 14.82 -1.37 10.09
N GLU A 98 15.83 -1.10 10.92
CA GLU A 98 15.84 0.03 11.86
C GLU A 98 16.48 1.28 11.24
N ASP A 99 17.02 1.20 10.02
CA ASP A 99 17.52 2.34 9.26
C ASP A 99 16.35 3.28 8.89
N GLN A 100 16.21 4.31 9.71
CA GLN A 100 15.15 5.31 9.61
C GLN A 100 15.50 6.43 8.61
N ASP A 101 16.73 6.44 8.10
CA ASP A 101 17.22 7.49 7.19
C ASP A 101 16.89 7.18 5.71
N GLY A 102 16.35 5.99 5.42
CA GLY A 102 15.91 5.59 4.10
C GLY A 102 14.66 6.36 3.62
N LEU A 103 14.68 6.80 2.36
CA LEU A 103 13.53 7.46 1.71
C LEU A 103 12.30 6.55 1.60
N VAL A 104 12.47 5.23 1.68
CA VAL A 104 11.37 4.25 1.61
C VAL A 104 11.36 3.38 2.86
N ARG A 105 10.23 3.36 3.57
CA ARG A 105 10.02 2.58 4.80
C ARG A 105 8.92 1.54 4.62
N LEU A 106 9.20 0.30 5.01
CA LEU A 106 8.18 -0.76 5.14
C LEU A 106 7.57 -0.68 6.55
N LEU A 107 6.25 -0.49 6.62
CA LEU A 107 5.47 -0.59 7.85
C LEU A 107 4.70 -1.91 7.82
N VAL A 108 4.75 -2.69 8.91
CA VAL A 108 4.01 -3.95 9.01
C VAL A 108 2.91 -3.79 10.05
N GLY A 109 1.67 -3.81 9.58
CA GLY A 109 0.53 -3.53 10.45
C GLY A 109 -0.80 -3.90 9.83
N ARG A 110 -1.85 -3.93 10.65
CA ARG A 110 -3.22 -4.10 10.19
C ARG A 110 -3.79 -2.74 9.82
N ARG A 111 -4.89 -2.72 9.07
CA ARG A 111 -5.62 -1.47 8.75
C ARG A 111 -6.55 -1.10 9.91
N ASP A 112 -6.00 -1.07 11.11
CA ASP A 112 -6.66 -0.73 12.36
C ASP A 112 -5.98 0.47 13.01
N GLN A 113 -6.45 0.87 14.20
CA GLN A 113 -5.90 2.01 14.93
C GLN A 113 -4.39 1.88 15.15
N GLN A 114 -3.90 0.67 15.41
CA GLN A 114 -2.48 0.44 15.68
C GLN A 114 -1.63 0.64 14.41
N GLY A 115 -2.07 0.11 13.28
CA GLY A 115 -1.35 0.34 12.01
C GLY A 115 -1.40 1.80 11.57
N TRP A 116 -2.50 2.52 11.84
CA TRP A 116 -2.55 3.95 11.58
C TRP A 116 -1.65 4.76 12.50
N GLN A 117 -1.50 4.35 13.76
CA GLN A 117 -0.55 4.99 14.67
C GLN A 117 0.88 4.90 14.12
N GLN A 118 1.29 3.75 13.57
CA GLN A 118 2.61 3.61 12.95
C GLN A 118 2.81 4.55 11.75
N VAL A 119 1.76 4.79 10.96
CA VAL A 119 1.81 5.76 9.85
C VAL A 119 1.95 7.18 10.40
N MET A 120 1.22 7.52 11.46
CA MET A 120 1.32 8.84 12.11
C MET A 120 2.72 9.06 12.69
N ASP A 121 3.26 8.08 13.40
CA ASP A 121 4.62 8.15 13.95
C ASP A 121 5.65 8.36 12.83
N TRP A 122 5.50 7.66 11.71
CA TRP A 122 6.35 7.86 10.52
C TRP A 122 6.20 9.27 9.90
N MET A 123 4.99 9.85 9.89
CA MET A 123 4.78 11.22 9.43
C MET A 123 5.48 12.23 10.33
N ASP A 124 5.37 12.06 11.64
CA ASP A 124 6.03 12.90 12.64
C ASP A 124 7.56 12.83 12.51
N ASP A 125 8.13 11.64 12.32
CA ASP A 125 9.57 11.41 12.08
C ASP A 125 10.08 12.18 10.85
N ASN A 126 9.21 12.36 9.84
CA ASN A 126 9.54 13.05 8.58
C ASN A 126 9.12 14.54 8.58
N GLY A 127 8.58 15.05 9.69
CA GLY A 127 8.16 16.45 9.84
C GLY A 127 6.97 16.85 8.96
N LEU A 128 6.02 15.93 8.76
CA LEU A 128 4.86 16.08 7.87
C LEU A 128 3.56 16.41 8.59
#